data_AF-A0A970QID0-F1
#
_entry.id   AF-A0A970QID0-F1
#
_cell.length_a   1.000
_cell.length_b   1.000
_cell.length_c   1.000
_cell.angle_alpha   90.00
_cell.angle_beta   90.00
_cell.angle_gamma   90.00
#
_symmetry.space_group_name_H-M   'P 1'
#
loop_
_entity.id
_entity.type
_entity.pdbx_description
1 polymer ?
#
loop_
_entity_poly.entity_id
_entity_poly.type
_entity_poly.pdbx_seq_one_letter_code
_entity_poly.pdbx_strand_id
1 'polypeptide(L)'
;MRLFFRACRIGLQRAILSRRFAISLGFLLVAMLLSVWGFIANAADAIYLLGLTRSGTANAILYFCLLPTFPFATSFAGEWNEGAVPYWVIRLGSARYAVSKAVVTALSGFIYSACGMLVFIGLLSLNMPLFVRSSSGDVYSVLLDQGRPAAYLFFYVTHFALSSALFAVAALWVSSFIPHVFTAITGPLVLYFALHRLTSTLDIPNELKAGAIVEQITGSGSCGQALARKALIVGLLVLVLGSWTVHNIQKKVRHA
;
A
#
# COMPACT_ATOMS: atom_id res chain seq x y z
N MET A 1 8.72 3.70 -26.54
CA MET A 1 8.95 2.99 -25.26
C MET A 1 10.00 3.64 -24.37
N ARG A 2 11.19 4.04 -24.85
CA ARG A 2 12.26 4.65 -24.01
C ARG A 2 11.81 5.87 -23.18
N LEU A 3 10.99 6.76 -23.72
CA LEU A 3 10.46 7.94 -23.01
C LEU A 3 9.53 7.59 -21.84
N PHE A 4 8.72 6.54 -22.00
CA PHE A 4 7.82 6.05 -20.94
C PHE A 4 8.61 5.50 -19.75
N PHE A 5 9.59 4.63 -20.00
CA PHE A 5 10.46 4.10 -18.94
C PHE A 5 11.25 5.20 -18.23
N ARG A 6 11.71 6.23 -18.95
CA ARG A 6 12.34 7.40 -18.34
C ARG A 6 11.36 8.16 -17.44
N ALA A 7 10.12 8.37 -17.88
CA ALA A 7 9.11 9.03 -17.05
C ALA A 7 8.77 8.23 -15.79
N CYS A 8 8.61 6.91 -15.90
CA CYS A 8 8.40 6.05 -14.73
C CYS A 8 9.58 6.11 -13.77
N ARG A 9 10.81 6.04 -14.28
CA ARG A 9 12.03 6.13 -13.45
C ARG A 9 12.12 7.47 -12.73
N ILE A 10 11.93 8.58 -13.43
CA ILE A 10 11.97 9.92 -12.84
C ILE A 10 10.86 10.08 -11.80
N GLY A 11 9.65 9.61 -12.09
CA GLY A 11 8.54 9.61 -11.16
C GLY A 11 8.85 8.82 -9.88
N LEU A 12 9.42 7.62 -10.04
CA LEU A 12 9.77 6.75 -8.91
C LEU A 12 10.91 7.34 -8.07
N GLN A 13 11.93 7.90 -8.72
CA GLN A 13 13.01 8.62 -8.02
C GLN A 13 12.45 9.82 -7.24
N ARG A 14 11.55 10.60 -7.84
CA ARG A 14 10.88 11.70 -7.14
C ARG A 14 10.03 11.21 -5.98
N ALA A 15 9.34 10.08 -6.12
CA ALA A 15 8.56 9.49 -5.03
C ALA A 15 9.46 9.10 -3.86
N ILE A 16 10.47 8.27 -4.10
CA ILE A 16 11.32 7.67 -3.06
C ILE A 16 12.28 8.69 -2.43
N LEU A 17 12.90 9.57 -3.22
CA LEU A 17 13.84 10.58 -2.70
C LEU A 17 13.12 11.85 -2.19
N SER A 18 11.79 11.88 -2.18
CA SER A 18 11.08 13.04 -1.64
C SER A 18 11.22 13.13 -0.12
N ARG A 19 11.31 14.35 0.39
CA ARG A 19 11.19 14.62 1.83
C ARG A 19 9.86 14.09 2.38
N ARG A 20 8.79 14.08 1.57
CA ARG A 20 7.46 13.55 1.92
C ARG A 20 7.53 12.05 2.20
N PHE A 21 8.25 11.28 1.38
CA PHE A 21 8.46 9.85 1.61
C PHE A 21 9.23 9.60 2.91
N ALA A 22 10.32 10.34 3.15
CA ALA A 22 11.10 10.18 4.39
C ALA A 22 10.28 10.53 5.65
N ILE A 23 9.54 11.65 5.63
CA ILE A 23 8.69 12.08 6.76
C ILE A 23 7.56 11.07 7.01
N SER A 24 6.87 10.63 5.96
CA SER A 24 5.81 9.64 6.09
C SER A 24 6.35 8.29 6.58
N LEU A 25 7.54 7.87 6.14
CA LEU A 25 8.18 6.65 6.60
C LEU A 25 8.55 6.74 8.08
N GLY A 26 9.11 7.88 8.51
CA GLY A 26 9.39 8.16 9.92
C GLY A 26 8.13 8.09 10.79
N PHE A 27 7.03 8.70 10.32
CA PHE A 27 5.74 8.64 11.04
C PHE A 27 5.19 7.21 11.13
N LEU A 28 5.32 6.41 10.07
CA LEU A 28 4.95 4.98 10.11
C LEU A 28 5.76 4.22 11.15
N LEU A 29 7.09 4.40 11.18
CA LEU A 29 7.95 3.72 12.15
C LEU A 29 7.62 4.11 13.59
N VAL A 30 7.44 5.40 13.85
CA VAL A 30 7.03 5.89 15.18
C VAL A 30 5.68 5.30 15.56
N ALA A 31 4.71 5.29 14.66
CA ALA A 31 3.39 4.76 14.95
C ALA A 31 3.40 3.23 15.20
N MET A 32 4.23 2.46 14.48
CA MET A 32 4.42 1.02 14.72
C MET A 32 5.10 0.77 16.07
N LEU A 33 6.12 1.56 16.43
CA LEU A 33 6.79 1.46 17.73
C LEU A 33 5.87 1.82 18.90
N LEU A 34 5.10 2.91 18.78
CA LEU A 34 4.13 3.31 19.79
C LEU A 34 3.05 2.25 20.02
N SER A 35 2.63 1.55 18.98
CA SER A 35 1.61 0.49 19.08
C SER A 35 2.10 -0.72 19.85
N VAL A 36 3.41 -0.97 19.84
CA VAL A 36 4.01 -2.14 20.44
C VAL A 36 4.72 -1.82 21.75
N TRP A 37 4.93 -0.54 22.09
CA TRP A 37 5.72 -0.08 23.23
C TRP A 37 5.42 -0.84 24.54
N GLY A 38 4.15 -1.03 24.88
CA GLY A 38 3.72 -1.75 26.09
C GLY A 38 3.96 -3.26 26.07
N PHE A 39 4.22 -3.85 24.90
CA PHE A 39 4.40 -5.29 24.71
C PHE A 39 5.87 -5.70 24.56
N ILE A 40 6.79 -4.74 24.33
CA ILE A 40 8.23 -5.03 24.07
C ILE A 40 8.85 -5.83 25.21
N ALA A 41 8.56 -5.49 26.47
CA ALA A 41 9.17 -6.14 27.64
C ALA A 41 8.81 -7.63 27.79
N ASN A 42 7.66 -8.05 27.27
CA ASN A 42 7.15 -9.42 27.38
C ASN A 42 7.15 -10.16 26.03
N ALA A 43 7.72 -9.56 24.99
CA ALA A 43 7.71 -10.14 23.65
C ALA A 43 8.78 -11.21 23.51
N ALA A 44 8.41 -12.35 22.95
CA ALA A 44 9.37 -13.40 22.62
C ALA A 44 10.25 -13.00 21.41
N ASP A 45 9.63 -12.44 20.36
CA ASP A 45 10.24 -12.29 19.03
C ASP A 45 9.85 -11.00 18.31
N ALA A 46 10.73 -10.51 17.44
CA ALA A 46 10.44 -9.38 16.55
C ALA A 46 9.28 -9.66 15.58
N ILE A 47 9.15 -10.89 15.07
CA ILE A 47 8.05 -11.29 14.18
C ILE A 47 6.70 -11.26 14.91
N TYR A 48 6.67 -11.67 16.17
CA TYR A 48 5.46 -11.61 16.99
C TYR A 48 5.01 -10.16 17.17
N LEU A 49 5.94 -9.25 17.46
CA LEU A 49 5.67 -7.82 17.57
C LEU A 49 5.15 -7.21 16.27
N LEU A 50 5.71 -7.61 15.12
CA LEU A 50 5.16 -7.21 13.82
C LEU A 50 3.71 -7.66 13.65
N GLY A 51 3.38 -8.89 14.03
CA GLY A 51 1.99 -9.38 14.01
C GLY A 51 1.07 -8.57 14.92
N LEU A 52 1.54 -8.18 16.11
CA LEU A 52 0.79 -7.36 17.06
C LEU A 52 0.53 -5.93 16.57
N THR A 53 1.41 -5.32 15.77
CA THR A 53 1.12 -4.00 15.17
C THR A 53 -0.20 -3.96 14.40
N ARG A 54 -0.67 -5.13 13.92
CA ARG A 54 -1.92 -5.31 13.19
C ARG A 54 -3.09 -5.75 14.08
N SER A 55 -2.83 -6.58 15.10
CA SER A 55 -3.88 -7.22 15.88
C SER A 55 -4.45 -6.26 16.95
N GLY A 56 -5.75 -5.96 16.88
CA GLY A 56 -6.48 -5.28 17.96
C GLY A 56 -6.44 -3.75 17.97
N THR A 57 -5.97 -3.08 16.92
CA THR A 57 -5.97 -1.60 16.85
C THR A 57 -6.39 -1.09 15.47
N ALA A 58 -7.00 0.11 15.41
CA ALA A 58 -7.34 0.83 14.17
C ALA A 58 -6.10 1.25 13.34
N ASN A 59 -4.90 0.83 13.76
CA ASN A 59 -3.62 1.28 13.24
C ASN A 59 -3.28 0.62 11.90
N ALA A 60 -3.81 -0.56 11.59
CA ALA A 60 -3.67 -1.19 10.27
C ALA A 60 -4.16 -0.28 9.14
N ILE A 61 -5.24 0.47 9.39
CA ILE A 61 -5.79 1.43 8.43
C ILE A 61 -4.83 2.62 8.25
N LEU A 62 -4.22 3.11 9.33
CA LEU A 62 -3.22 4.18 9.22
C LEU A 62 -2.01 3.73 8.39
N TYR A 63 -1.50 2.52 8.65
CA TYR A 63 -0.29 1.99 8.03
C TYR A 63 -0.46 1.64 6.56
N PHE A 64 -1.56 0.96 6.24
CA PHE A 64 -1.75 0.39 4.91
C PHE A 64 -2.64 1.26 4.01
N CYS A 65 -3.49 2.11 4.59
CA CYS A 65 -4.47 2.87 3.82
C CYS A 65 -4.13 4.35 3.72
N LEU A 66 -3.77 5.01 4.83
CA LEU A 66 -3.59 6.46 4.86
C LEU A 66 -2.17 6.87 4.45
N LEU A 67 -1.16 6.40 5.19
CA LEU A 67 0.22 6.86 5.02
C LEU A 67 0.85 6.55 3.65
N PRO A 68 0.56 5.41 2.99
CA PRO A 68 1.11 5.10 1.67
C PRO A 68 0.62 6.04 0.55
N THR A 69 -0.39 6.87 0.80
CA THR A 69 -0.90 7.82 -0.21
C THR A 69 -0.05 9.09 -0.32
N PHE A 70 0.69 9.45 0.74
CA PHE A 70 1.47 10.70 0.79
C PHE A 70 2.64 10.77 -0.21
N PRO A 71 3.42 9.70 -0.45
CA PRO A 71 4.61 9.79 -1.30
C PRO A 71 4.34 10.25 -2.73
N PHE A 72 3.29 9.74 -3.38
CA PHE A 72 3.10 10.00 -4.82
C PHE A 72 1.64 10.11 -5.28
N ALA A 73 0.65 9.66 -4.50
CA ALA A 73 -0.75 9.70 -4.96
C ALA A 73 -1.28 11.14 -5.12
N THR A 74 -0.74 12.08 -4.34
CA THR A 74 -1.06 13.52 -4.40
C THR A 74 -0.43 14.24 -5.59
N SER A 75 0.48 13.59 -6.32
CA SER A 75 1.29 14.25 -7.35
C SER A 75 0.44 14.75 -8.53
N PHE A 76 -0.63 14.06 -8.91
CA PHE A 76 -1.52 14.53 -9.97
C PHE A 76 -2.31 15.77 -9.56
N ALA A 77 -2.90 15.78 -8.37
CA ALA A 77 -3.62 16.95 -7.85
C ALA A 77 -2.70 18.17 -7.74
N GLY A 78 -1.47 17.98 -7.25
CA GLY A 78 -0.46 19.05 -7.20
C GLY A 78 -0.11 19.58 -8.59
N GLU A 79 0.27 18.69 -9.52
CA GLU A 79 0.63 19.08 -10.89
C GLU A 79 -0.54 19.76 -11.64
N TRP A 80 -1.78 19.37 -11.36
CA TRP A 80 -2.96 19.99 -11.94
C TRP A 80 -3.14 21.42 -11.43
N ASN A 81 -3.04 21.64 -10.11
CA ASN A 81 -3.22 22.95 -9.50
C ASN A 81 -2.07 23.92 -9.83
N GLU A 82 -0.86 23.39 -10.03
CA GLU A 82 0.30 24.16 -10.47
C GLU A 82 0.33 24.42 -11.99
N GLY A 83 -0.64 23.89 -12.75
CA GLY A 83 -0.65 24.03 -14.21
C GLY A 83 0.49 23.29 -14.93
N ALA A 84 1.10 22.29 -14.28
CA ALA A 84 2.24 21.54 -14.81
C ALA A 84 1.82 20.43 -15.81
N VAL A 85 0.56 19.98 -15.76
CA VAL A 85 0.07 18.84 -16.56
C VAL A 85 0.24 19.03 -18.09
N PRO A 86 -0.08 20.19 -18.70
CA PRO A 86 0.09 20.39 -20.14
C PRO A 86 1.54 20.16 -20.61
N TYR A 87 2.53 20.60 -19.83
CA TYR A 87 3.95 20.42 -20.18
C TYR A 87 4.37 18.95 -20.25
N TRP A 88 3.81 18.11 -19.36
CA TRP A 88 4.05 16.67 -19.39
C TRP A 88 3.31 16.01 -20.56
N VAL A 89 2.06 16.41 -20.80
CA VAL A 89 1.21 15.87 -21.87
C VAL A 89 1.81 16.15 -23.25
N ILE A 90 2.34 17.34 -23.52
CA ILE A 90 2.96 17.68 -24.81
C ILE A 90 4.16 16.77 -25.10
N ARG A 91 4.95 16.39 -24.09
CA ARG A 91 6.17 15.59 -24.26
C ARG A 91 5.91 14.08 -24.33
N LEU A 92 4.95 13.58 -23.56
CA LEU A 92 4.70 12.13 -23.41
C LEU A 92 3.43 11.65 -24.14
N GLY A 93 2.48 12.54 -24.39
CA GLY A 93 1.10 12.21 -24.70
C GLY A 93 0.28 11.91 -23.44
N SER A 94 -1.00 12.25 -23.45
CA SER A 94 -1.92 12.13 -22.31
C SER A 94 -2.04 10.69 -21.79
N ALA A 95 -2.12 9.71 -22.70
CA ALA A 95 -2.23 8.29 -22.33
C ALA A 95 -0.99 7.77 -21.59
N ARG A 96 0.20 8.04 -22.12
CA ARG A 96 1.45 7.54 -21.53
C ARG A 96 1.76 8.23 -20.20
N TYR A 97 1.44 9.52 -20.09
CA TYR A 97 1.52 10.25 -18.83
C TYR A 97 0.63 9.62 -17.75
N ALA A 98 -0.64 9.39 -18.07
CA ALA A 98 -1.60 8.86 -17.09
C ALA A 98 -1.25 7.42 -16.66
N VAL A 99 -0.86 6.55 -17.61
CA VAL A 99 -0.41 5.18 -17.30
C VAL A 99 0.85 5.21 -16.44
N SER A 100 1.82 6.09 -16.77
CA SER A 100 3.04 6.24 -15.97
C SER A 100 2.72 6.67 -14.54
N LYS A 101 1.74 7.57 -14.35
CA LYS A 101 1.30 7.99 -13.01
C LYS A 101 0.72 6.82 -12.24
N ALA A 102 -0.21 6.07 -12.83
CA ALA A 102 -0.81 4.90 -12.17
C ALA A 102 0.24 3.88 -11.73
N VAL A 103 1.18 3.53 -12.62
CA VAL A 103 2.26 2.57 -12.34
C VAL A 103 3.18 3.06 -11.23
N VAL A 104 3.66 4.31 -11.30
CA VAL A 104 4.56 4.87 -10.29
C VAL A 104 3.85 4.99 -8.94
N THR A 105 2.57 5.37 -8.92
CA THR A 105 1.79 5.42 -7.68
C THR A 105 1.67 4.03 -7.03
N ALA A 106 1.32 3.01 -7.80
CA ALA A 106 1.23 1.63 -7.30
C ALA A 106 2.57 1.15 -6.72
N LEU A 107 3.67 1.34 -7.47
CA LEU A 107 5.01 0.95 -7.02
C LEU A 107 5.45 1.74 -5.77
N SER A 108 5.14 3.03 -5.70
CA SER A 108 5.51 3.86 -4.55
C SER A 108 4.80 3.40 -3.27
N GLY A 109 3.51 3.06 -3.33
CA GLY A 109 2.76 2.55 -2.18
C GLY A 109 3.25 1.16 -1.73
N PHE A 110 3.61 0.30 -2.68
CA PHE A 110 4.23 -1.00 -2.41
C PHE A 110 5.58 -0.84 -1.70
N ILE A 111 6.50 -0.05 -2.28
CA ILE A 111 7.84 0.15 -1.73
C ILE A 111 7.77 0.83 -0.36
N TYR A 112 6.88 1.82 -0.18
CA TYR A 112 6.72 2.53 1.08
C TYR A 112 6.44 1.59 2.25
N SER A 113 5.41 0.75 2.11
CA SER A 113 5.00 -0.19 3.16
C SER A 113 6.01 -1.32 3.34
N ALA A 114 6.60 -1.83 2.26
CA ALA A 114 7.65 -2.84 2.32
C ALA A 114 8.88 -2.34 3.07
N CYS A 115 9.38 -1.15 2.74
CA CYS A 115 10.48 -0.52 3.46
C CYS A 115 10.12 -0.25 4.92
N GLY A 116 8.91 0.24 5.20
CA GLY A 116 8.45 0.49 6.57
C GLY A 116 8.50 -0.75 7.47
N MET A 117 7.92 -1.86 7.00
CA MET A 117 7.93 -3.12 7.72
C MET A 117 9.35 -3.69 7.89
N LEU A 118 10.17 -3.66 6.85
CA LEU A 118 11.54 -4.19 6.91
C LEU A 118 12.44 -3.38 7.84
N VAL A 119 12.35 -2.04 7.81
CA VAL A 119 13.10 -1.17 8.72
C VAL A 119 12.64 -1.38 10.17
N PHE A 120 11.33 -1.49 10.40
CA PHE A 120 10.79 -1.76 11.73
C PHE A 120 11.33 -3.07 12.32
N ILE A 121 11.30 -4.15 11.54
CA ILE A 121 11.84 -5.46 11.96
C ILE A 121 13.34 -5.39 12.17
N GLY A 122 14.06 -4.71 11.26
CA GLY A 122 15.50 -4.49 11.39
C GLY A 122 15.85 -3.81 12.72
N LEU A 123 15.13 -2.75 13.09
CA LEU A 123 15.32 -2.05 14.37
C LEU A 123 15.06 -2.93 15.58
N LEU A 124 13.99 -3.74 15.57
CA LEU A 124 13.69 -4.66 16.68
C LEU A 124 14.73 -5.79 16.78
N SER A 125 15.21 -6.28 15.64
CA SER A 125 16.20 -7.37 15.59
C SER A 125 17.57 -7.01 16.16
N LEU A 126 17.84 -5.71 16.39
CA LEU A 126 19.05 -5.27 17.09
C LEU A 126 19.03 -5.61 18.59
N ASN A 127 17.83 -5.67 19.19
CA ASN A 127 17.66 -5.85 20.64
C ASN A 127 16.99 -7.19 21.01
N MET A 128 16.36 -7.88 20.06
CA MET A 128 15.56 -9.08 20.31
C MET A 128 15.80 -10.12 19.20
N PRO A 129 15.65 -11.42 19.48
CA PRO A 129 15.74 -12.44 18.44
C PRO A 129 14.67 -12.21 17.36
N LEU A 130 15.03 -12.51 16.11
CA LEU A 130 14.11 -12.39 14.98
C LEU A 130 12.94 -13.36 15.12
N PHE A 131 13.24 -14.59 15.55
CA PHE A 131 12.30 -15.69 15.67
C PHE A 131 12.79 -16.75 16.68
N VAL A 132 11.90 -17.17 17.56
CA VAL A 132 12.07 -18.23 18.56
C VAL A 132 10.92 -19.23 18.41
N ARG A 133 9.66 -18.76 18.31
CA ARG A 133 8.51 -19.66 18.20
C ARG A 133 7.39 -19.09 17.34
N SER A 134 6.76 -19.97 16.56
CA SER A 134 5.57 -19.64 15.78
C SER A 134 4.42 -19.20 16.69
N SER A 135 3.92 -18.00 16.43
CA SER A 135 2.86 -17.34 17.20
C SER A 135 1.82 -16.67 16.33
N SER A 136 2.05 -16.58 15.01
CA SER A 136 1.25 -15.75 14.10
C SER A 136 -0.07 -16.39 13.66
N GLY A 137 -0.27 -17.71 13.82
CA GLY A 137 -1.53 -18.42 13.53
C GLY A 137 -2.09 -18.24 12.12
N ASP A 138 -1.33 -17.63 11.22
CA ASP A 138 -1.71 -17.29 9.85
C ASP A 138 -1.19 -18.33 8.86
N VAL A 139 -1.65 -18.29 7.61
CA VAL A 139 -1.27 -19.27 6.57
C VAL A 139 0.25 -19.28 6.32
N TYR A 140 0.95 -18.19 6.62
CA TYR A 140 2.39 -18.09 6.46
C TYR A 140 3.15 -18.68 7.65
N SER A 141 2.53 -18.89 8.81
CA SER A 141 3.19 -19.43 10.01
C SER A 141 3.84 -20.80 9.77
N VAL A 142 3.34 -21.58 8.80
CA VAL A 142 3.94 -22.84 8.38
C VAL A 142 5.42 -22.67 7.96
N LEU A 143 5.79 -21.52 7.39
CA LEU A 143 7.19 -21.21 7.05
C LEU A 143 8.04 -20.95 8.30
N LEU A 144 7.44 -20.43 9.36
CA LEU A 144 8.10 -20.26 10.66
C LEU A 144 8.34 -21.62 11.32
N ASP A 145 7.34 -22.51 11.27
CA ASP A 145 7.45 -23.88 11.78
C ASP A 145 8.54 -24.68 11.05
N GLN A 146 8.77 -24.39 9.76
CA GLN A 146 9.85 -24.96 8.95
C GLN A 146 11.22 -24.30 9.18
N GLY A 147 11.34 -23.36 10.12
CA GLY A 147 12.59 -22.64 10.39
C GLY A 147 13.01 -21.68 9.27
N ARG A 148 12.07 -21.17 8.47
CA ARG A 148 12.31 -20.27 7.33
C ARG A 148 11.74 -18.85 7.58
N PRO A 149 12.25 -18.09 8.56
CA PRO A 149 11.72 -16.76 8.92
C PRO A 149 11.88 -15.73 7.80
N ALA A 150 12.95 -15.79 7.01
CA ALA A 150 13.13 -14.88 5.87
C ALA A 150 12.05 -15.08 4.79
N ALA A 151 11.65 -16.33 4.54
CA ALA A 151 10.57 -16.63 3.61
C ALA A 151 9.23 -16.13 4.13
N TYR A 152 8.94 -16.33 5.43
CA TYR A 152 7.75 -15.77 6.08
C TYR A 152 7.69 -14.25 5.87
N LEU A 153 8.78 -13.53 6.15
CA LEU A 153 8.85 -12.09 5.98
C LEU A 153 8.57 -11.66 4.54
N PHE A 154 9.13 -12.36 3.55
CA PHE A 154 8.86 -12.07 2.15
C PHE A 154 7.36 -12.16 1.82
N PHE A 155 6.70 -13.27 2.22
CA PHE A 155 5.27 -13.46 1.97
C PHE A 155 4.42 -12.43 2.72
N TYR A 156 4.71 -12.23 4.01
CA TYR A 156 3.98 -11.31 4.88
C TYR A 156 4.10 -9.85 4.38
N VAL A 157 5.32 -9.38 4.14
CA VAL A 157 5.57 -8.01 3.67
C VAL A 157 4.93 -7.77 2.31
N THR A 158 5.08 -8.71 1.37
CA THR A 158 4.47 -8.59 0.04
C THR A 158 2.95 -8.55 0.13
N HIS A 159 2.33 -9.37 0.99
CA HIS A 159 0.89 -9.42 1.17
C HIS A 159 0.30 -8.05 1.55
N PHE A 160 0.89 -7.38 2.53
CA PHE A 160 0.41 -6.07 2.97
C PHE A 160 0.87 -4.92 2.06
N ALA A 161 2.03 -5.05 1.43
CA ALA A 161 2.48 -4.06 0.46
C ALA A 161 1.56 -3.96 -0.76
N LEU A 162 0.90 -5.07 -1.14
CA LEU A 162 -0.18 -5.06 -2.14
C LEU A 162 -1.38 -4.23 -1.67
N SER A 163 -1.80 -4.34 -0.41
CA SER A 163 -2.88 -3.50 0.14
C SER A 163 -2.53 -2.01 0.04
N SER A 164 -1.29 -1.63 0.37
CA SER A 164 -0.84 -0.24 0.25
C SER A 164 -0.77 0.26 -1.19
N ALA A 165 -0.37 -0.60 -2.14
CA ALA A 165 -0.41 -0.26 -3.56
C ALA A 165 -1.84 0.03 -4.04
N LEU A 166 -2.82 -0.76 -3.59
CA LEU A 166 -4.24 -0.55 -3.89
C LEU A 166 -4.72 0.83 -3.42
N PHE A 167 -4.43 1.19 -2.17
CA PHE A 167 -4.84 2.49 -1.62
C PHE A 167 -4.15 3.67 -2.30
N ALA A 168 -2.87 3.53 -2.65
CA ALA A 168 -2.16 4.56 -3.39
C ALA A 168 -2.84 4.81 -4.76
N VAL A 169 -3.21 3.74 -5.49
CA VAL A 169 -3.91 3.86 -6.78
C VAL A 169 -5.33 4.39 -6.60
N ALA A 170 -6.05 3.98 -5.56
CA ALA A 170 -7.36 4.53 -5.22
C ALA A 170 -7.29 6.04 -4.94
N ALA A 171 -6.26 6.51 -4.24
CA ALA A 171 -6.02 7.93 -4.00
C ALA A 171 -5.79 8.70 -5.30
N LEU A 172 -4.99 8.14 -6.22
CA LEU A 172 -4.80 8.71 -7.54
C LEU A 172 -6.12 8.74 -8.35
N TRP A 173 -6.91 7.68 -8.26
CA TRP A 173 -8.23 7.61 -8.91
C TRP A 173 -9.17 8.69 -8.41
N VAL A 174 -9.29 8.90 -7.09
CA VAL A 174 -10.07 10.00 -6.52
C VAL A 174 -9.54 11.36 -6.99
N SER A 175 -8.22 11.54 -7.00
CA SER A 175 -7.59 12.78 -7.47
C SER A 175 -7.90 13.12 -8.93
N SER A 176 -8.18 12.09 -9.75
CA SER A 176 -8.55 12.29 -11.17
C SER A 176 -9.91 12.97 -11.32
N PHE A 177 -10.85 12.74 -10.40
CA PHE A 177 -12.15 13.41 -10.39
C PHE A 177 -12.07 14.79 -9.73
N ILE A 178 -11.46 14.85 -8.55
CA ILE A 178 -11.36 16.07 -7.74
C ILE A 178 -9.87 16.32 -7.50
N PRO A 179 -9.22 17.25 -8.24
CA PRO A 179 -7.78 17.54 -8.15
C PRO A 179 -7.39 18.30 -6.88
N HIS A 180 -7.90 17.85 -5.73
CA HIS A 180 -7.66 18.45 -4.43
C HIS A 180 -6.91 17.45 -3.55
N VAL A 181 -5.79 17.89 -2.98
CA VAL A 181 -4.85 17.02 -2.24
C VAL A 181 -5.53 16.32 -1.06
N PHE A 182 -6.33 17.06 -0.29
CA PHE A 182 -7.04 16.49 0.87
C PHE A 182 -8.05 15.42 0.44
N THR A 183 -8.79 15.66 -0.65
CA THR A 183 -9.79 14.73 -1.17
C THR A 183 -9.14 13.47 -1.72
N ALA A 184 -7.98 13.60 -2.37
CA ALA A 184 -7.20 12.46 -2.86
C ALA A 184 -6.74 11.53 -1.72
N ILE A 185 -6.34 12.10 -0.57
CA ILE A 185 -5.87 11.32 0.59
C ILE A 185 -7.06 10.69 1.34
N THR A 186 -8.14 11.45 1.58
CA THR A 186 -9.26 11.01 2.41
C THR A 186 -10.30 10.18 1.66
N GLY A 187 -10.46 10.39 0.35
CA GLY A 187 -11.47 9.71 -0.46
C GLY A 187 -11.37 8.17 -0.43
N PRO A 188 -10.18 7.56 -0.58
CA PRO A 188 -10.02 6.11 -0.47
C PRO A 188 -10.40 5.57 0.91
N LEU A 189 -10.17 6.34 1.97
CA LEU A 189 -10.51 5.96 3.33
C LEU A 189 -12.03 5.93 3.54
N VAL A 190 -12.73 6.98 3.07
CA VAL A 190 -14.20 7.04 3.09
C VAL A 190 -14.79 5.88 2.29
N LEU A 191 -14.25 5.61 1.10
CA LEU A 191 -14.67 4.50 0.27
C LEU A 191 -14.44 3.15 0.97
N TYR A 192 -13.28 2.98 1.62
CA TYR A 192 -12.97 1.78 2.38
C TYR A 192 -13.97 1.55 3.51
N PHE A 193 -14.25 2.55 4.34
CA PHE A 193 -15.20 2.39 5.44
C PHE A 193 -16.62 2.12 4.96
N ALA A 194 -17.07 2.80 3.89
CA ALA A 194 -18.36 2.53 3.28
C ALA A 194 -18.44 1.09 2.77
N LEU A 195 -17.44 0.63 2.01
CA LEU A 195 -17.37 -0.75 1.51
C LEU A 195 -17.23 -1.76 2.64
N HIS A 196 -16.45 -1.47 3.67
CA HIS A 196 -16.30 -2.33 4.84
C HIS A 196 -17.64 -2.50 5.56
N ARG A 197 -18.40 -1.42 5.75
CA ARG A 197 -19.73 -1.50 6.35
C ARG A 197 -20.72 -2.28 5.48
N LEU A 198 -20.73 -2.04 4.17
CA LEU A 198 -21.63 -2.76 3.25
C LEU A 198 -21.28 -4.25 3.15
N THR A 199 -20.00 -4.57 2.94
CA THR A 199 -19.54 -5.96 2.77
C THR A 199 -19.55 -6.77 4.05
N SER A 200 -19.47 -6.14 5.23
CA SER A 200 -19.64 -6.84 6.51
C SER A 200 -21.08 -7.24 6.77
N THR A 201 -22.07 -6.49 6.24
CA THR A 201 -23.49 -6.81 6.38
C THR A 201 -24.02 -7.78 5.32
N LEU A 202 -23.33 -7.91 4.19
CA LEU A 202 -23.73 -8.79 3.10
C LEU A 202 -23.23 -10.22 3.33
N ASP A 203 -24.06 -11.20 2.97
CA ASP A 203 -23.70 -12.62 3.00
C ASP A 203 -22.86 -13.00 1.76
N ILE A 204 -21.65 -12.45 1.71
CA ILE A 204 -20.65 -12.72 0.69
C ILE A 204 -19.47 -13.49 1.29
N PRO A 205 -18.74 -14.28 0.48
CA PRO A 205 -17.52 -14.96 0.93
C PRO A 205 -16.58 -13.99 1.66
N ASN A 206 -16.05 -14.41 2.82
CA ASN A 206 -15.23 -13.55 3.69
C ASN A 206 -14.06 -12.90 2.94
N GLU A 207 -13.49 -13.59 1.96
CA GLU A 207 -12.33 -13.15 1.17
C GLU A 207 -12.64 -11.97 0.23
N LEU A 208 -13.91 -11.76 -0.11
CA LEU A 208 -14.38 -10.61 -0.90
C LEU A 208 -14.77 -9.41 -0.04
N LYS A 209 -14.80 -9.57 1.29
CA LYS A 209 -15.10 -8.46 2.20
C LYS A 209 -13.94 -7.46 2.19
N ALA A 210 -14.27 -6.17 2.24
CA ALA A 210 -13.25 -5.11 2.13
C ALA A 210 -12.18 -5.22 3.23
N GLY A 211 -12.59 -5.55 4.47
CA GLY A 211 -11.66 -5.80 5.57
C GLY A 211 -10.71 -6.96 5.29
N ALA A 212 -11.19 -8.04 4.66
CA ALA A 212 -10.33 -9.17 4.33
C ALA A 212 -9.33 -8.83 3.22
N ILE A 213 -9.79 -8.12 2.19
CA ILE A 213 -8.93 -7.69 1.07
C ILE A 213 -7.81 -6.78 1.57
N VAL A 214 -8.03 -5.96 2.59
CA VAL A 214 -7.05 -4.98 3.05
C VAL A 214 -6.19 -5.50 4.20
N GLU A 215 -6.80 -6.08 5.23
CA GLU A 215 -6.17 -6.27 6.55
C GLU A 215 -5.94 -7.74 6.94
N GLN A 216 -6.60 -8.69 6.27
CA GLN A 216 -6.55 -10.10 6.70
C GLN A 216 -5.75 -10.96 5.74
N ILE A 217 -5.00 -11.89 6.32
CA ILE A 217 -4.40 -13.00 5.60
C ILE A 217 -5.45 -14.12 5.59
N THR A 218 -6.32 -14.12 4.57
CA THR A 218 -7.37 -15.12 4.40
C THR A 218 -6.94 -16.19 3.40
N GLY A 219 -7.32 -17.43 3.67
CA GLY A 219 -7.15 -18.57 2.76
C GLY A 219 -6.83 -19.86 3.49
N SER A 220 -7.20 -20.98 2.89
CA SER A 220 -6.71 -22.31 3.22
C SER A 220 -5.83 -22.79 2.07
N GLY A 221 -4.73 -23.49 2.38
CA GLY A 221 -3.80 -24.01 1.37
C GLY A 221 -2.36 -23.52 1.54
N SER A 222 -1.58 -23.58 0.46
CA SER A 222 -0.15 -23.24 0.49
C SER A 222 0.09 -21.72 0.58
N CYS A 223 1.24 -21.31 1.15
CA CYS A 223 1.64 -19.90 1.23
C CYS A 223 1.63 -19.21 -0.15
N GLY A 224 2.06 -19.92 -1.19
CA GLY A 224 2.05 -19.44 -2.58
C GLY A 224 0.64 -19.13 -3.10
N GLN A 225 -0.32 -20.02 -2.82
CA GLN A 225 -1.72 -19.83 -3.23
C GLN A 225 -2.36 -18.63 -2.52
N ALA A 226 -2.13 -18.47 -1.22
CA ALA A 226 -2.65 -17.33 -0.46
C ALA A 226 -2.14 -15.99 -1.02
N LEU A 227 -0.83 -15.89 -1.31
CA LEU A 227 -0.25 -14.68 -1.91
C LEU A 227 -0.73 -14.45 -3.34
N ALA A 228 -0.76 -15.49 -4.18
CA ALA A 228 -1.23 -15.39 -5.56
C ALA A 228 -2.68 -14.91 -5.63
N ARG A 229 -3.53 -15.39 -4.72
CA ARG A 229 -4.92 -14.95 -4.62
C ARG A 229 -5.04 -13.47 -4.24
N LYS A 230 -4.29 -13.04 -3.22
CA LYS A 230 -4.21 -11.63 -2.84
C LYS A 230 -3.75 -10.76 -4.01
N ALA A 231 -2.69 -11.19 -4.69
CA ALA A 231 -2.13 -10.49 -5.85
C ALA A 231 -3.12 -10.41 -7.02
N LEU A 232 -3.90 -11.46 -7.27
CA LEU A 232 -4.95 -11.45 -8.30
C LEU A 232 -6.06 -10.45 -7.96
N ILE A 233 -6.63 -10.52 -6.76
CA ILE A 233 -7.72 -9.62 -6.35
C ILE A 233 -7.25 -8.16 -6.37
N VAL A 234 -6.12 -7.87 -5.72
CA VAL A 234 -5.56 -6.52 -5.68
C VAL A 234 -5.15 -6.06 -7.09
N GLY A 235 -4.52 -6.92 -7.88
CA GLY A 235 -4.10 -6.63 -9.25
C GLY A 235 -5.29 -6.26 -10.14
N LEU A 236 -6.39 -7.00 -10.07
CA LEU A 236 -7.63 -6.67 -10.79
C LEU A 236 -8.19 -5.31 -10.36
N LEU A 237 -8.27 -5.04 -9.06
CA LEU A 237 -8.76 -3.76 -8.54
C LEU A 237 -7.86 -2.59 -8.97
N VAL A 238 -6.54 -2.76 -8.90
CA VAL A 238 -5.57 -1.76 -9.36
C VAL A 238 -5.69 -1.53 -10.87
N LEU A 239 -5.92 -2.58 -11.66
CA LEU A 239 -6.13 -2.44 -13.11
C LEU A 239 -7.43 -1.69 -13.43
N VAL A 240 -8.53 -1.98 -12.73
CA VAL A 240 -9.81 -1.28 -12.91
C VAL A 240 -9.69 0.20 -12.54
N LEU A 241 -9.21 0.48 -11.33
CA LEU A 241 -9.01 1.86 -10.85
C LEU A 241 -7.99 2.61 -11.70
N GLY A 242 -6.89 1.96 -12.10
CA GLY A 242 -5.87 2.51 -12.97
C GLY A 242 -6.42 2.86 -14.35
N SER A 243 -7.16 1.95 -14.98
CA SER A 243 -7.82 2.18 -16.28
C SER A 243 -8.79 3.36 -16.22
N TRP A 244 -9.61 3.44 -15.18
CA TRP A 244 -10.53 4.58 -14.97
C TRP A 244 -9.80 5.89 -14.73
N THR A 245 -8.72 5.87 -13.94
CA THR A 245 -7.86 7.03 -13.74
C THR A 245 -7.30 7.54 -15.06
N VAL A 246 -6.81 6.63 -15.91
CA VAL A 246 -6.27 6.96 -17.22
C VAL A 246 -7.32 7.60 -18.12
N HIS A 247 -8.53 7.02 -18.15
CA HIS A 247 -9.65 7.58 -18.91
C HIS A 247 -10.01 9.00 -18.43
N ASN A 248 -10.12 9.19 -17.11
CA ASN A 248 -10.48 10.48 -16.53
C ASN A 248 -9.44 11.57 -16.78
N ILE A 249 -8.15 11.25 -16.61
CA ILE A 249 -7.07 12.20 -16.88
C ILE A 249 -7.08 12.61 -18.35
N GLN A 250 -7.24 11.65 -19.27
CA GLN A 250 -7.32 11.95 -20.70
C GLN A 250 -8.50 12.85 -21.03
N LYS A 251 -9.69 12.55 -20.46
CA LYS A 251 -10.89 13.36 -20.65
C LYS A 251 -10.66 14.79 -20.15
N LYS A 252 -10.11 14.96 -18.94
CA LYS A 252 -9.80 16.29 -18.39
C LYS A 252 -8.83 17.09 -19.23
N VAL A 253 -7.75 16.45 -19.70
CA VAL A 253 -6.74 17.11 -20.52
C VAL A 253 -7.28 17.54 -21.89
N ARG A 254 -8.30 16.86 -22.43
CA ARG A 254 -8.93 17.24 -23.71
C ARG A 254 -9.90 18.42 -23.59
N HIS A 255 -10.40 18.69 -22.39
CA HIS A 255 -11.42 19.71 -22.13
C HIS A 255 -10.89 20.88 -21.28
N ALA A 256 -9.57 20.94 -21.04
CA ALA A 256 -8.88 22.03 -20.36
C ALA A 256 -8.13 22.90 -21.37
#